data_AF-A0A917UIB6-F1
#
_entry.id   AF-A0A917UIB6-F1
#
_cell.length_a   1.000
_cell.length_b   1.000
_cell.length_c   1.000
_cell.angle_alpha   90.00
_cell.angle_beta   90.00
_cell.angle_gamma   90.00
#
_symmetry.space_group_name_H-M   'P 1'
#
loop_
_entity.id
_entity.type
_entity.pdbx_description
1 polymer ?
#
loop_
_entity_poly.entity_id
_entity_poly.type
_entity_poly.pdbx_seq_one_letter_code
_entity_poly.pdbx_strand_id
1 'polypeptide(L)'
;MACSPVAASPSSAPRAGESPGPERETKLDRIEHVLDRFPDRVFAIDEFGPFGIRPTASSGWAEQQRPDRLPATYHRTQGVRYFHGCYSVGDDRLWGVNRRKKGAVNTLAALESIRAARPDGAVIYVIMDNLSAHKGADIRRWAKKHKVELCFNLRLVGQPDRGTLRTASAVHDRQLPLPRPHRADTSPARLPPPA
;
A
#
# COMPACT_ATOMS: atom_id res chain seq x y z
N MET A 1 3.09 27.92 -51.43
CA MET A 1 3.33 27.01 -50.29
C MET A 1 2.08 27.03 -49.42
N ALA A 2 1.31 25.95 -49.41
CA ALA A 2 0.13 25.80 -48.56
C ALA A 2 0.44 24.74 -47.50
N CYS A 3 0.31 25.09 -46.22
CA CYS A 3 0.40 24.14 -45.11
C CYS A 3 -0.84 23.26 -45.10
N SER A 4 -0.68 21.95 -45.26
CA SER A 4 -1.72 20.97 -44.95
C SER A 4 -1.80 20.76 -43.42
N PRO A 5 -3.01 20.61 -42.84
CA PRO A 5 -3.14 20.27 -41.43
C PRO A 5 -2.78 18.80 -41.20
N VAL A 6 -1.96 18.55 -40.18
CA VAL A 6 -1.67 17.19 -39.69
C VAL A 6 -2.94 16.63 -39.06
N ALA A 7 -3.49 15.56 -39.65
CA ALA A 7 -4.60 14.83 -39.06
C ALA A 7 -4.17 14.22 -37.71
N ALA A 8 -4.97 14.44 -36.67
CA ALA A 8 -4.78 13.80 -35.38
C ALA A 8 -4.83 12.28 -35.56
N SER A 9 -3.78 11.59 -35.09
CA SER A 9 -3.74 10.12 -35.09
C SER A 9 -4.89 9.56 -34.24
N PRO A 10 -5.57 8.48 -34.67
CA PRO A 10 -6.66 7.90 -33.90
C PRO A 10 -6.13 7.37 -32.57
N SER A 11 -6.85 7.73 -31.51
CA SER A 11 -6.67 7.27 -30.13
C SER A 11 -6.33 5.78 -30.10
N SER A 12 -5.18 5.45 -29.50
CA SER A 12 -4.73 4.08 -29.28
C SER A 12 -5.84 3.24 -28.62
N ALA A 13 -6.12 2.08 -29.20
CA ALA A 13 -7.05 1.11 -28.62
C ALA A 13 -6.63 0.73 -27.18
N PRO A 14 -7.59 0.54 -26.27
CA PRO A 14 -7.29 0.15 -24.89
C PRO A 14 -6.57 -1.19 -24.85
N ARG A 15 -5.54 -1.31 -24.00
CA ARG A 15 -4.84 -2.58 -23.79
C ARG A 15 -5.72 -3.51 -22.97
N ALA A 16 -5.62 -4.81 -23.23
CA ALA A 16 -6.42 -5.85 -22.55
C ALA A 16 -6.35 -5.68 -21.02
N GLY A 17 -7.49 -5.33 -20.41
CA GLY A 17 -7.65 -5.06 -18.98
C GLY A 17 -8.22 -3.67 -18.64
N GLU A 18 -8.33 -2.76 -19.61
CA GLU A 18 -8.93 -1.44 -19.41
C GLU A 18 -10.47 -1.47 -19.53
N SER A 19 -11.16 -0.93 -18.52
CA SER A 19 -12.59 -0.59 -18.64
C SER A 19 -12.74 0.52 -19.70
N PRO A 20 -13.85 0.55 -20.47
CA PRO A 20 -14.10 1.60 -21.45
C PRO A 20 -13.96 3.01 -20.85
N GLY A 21 -13.48 3.96 -21.65
CA GLY A 21 -13.30 5.37 -21.27
C GLY A 21 -14.41 5.98 -20.40
N PRO A 22 -15.72 5.82 -20.71
CA PRO A 22 -16.78 6.42 -19.91
C PRO A 22 -16.94 5.80 -18.51
N GLU A 23 -16.78 4.48 -18.35
CA GLU A 23 -16.85 3.86 -17.03
C GLU A 23 -15.63 4.21 -16.15
N ARG A 24 -14.49 4.42 -16.79
CA ARG A 24 -13.28 4.91 -16.12
C ARG A 24 -13.51 6.33 -15.60
N GLU A 25 -14.03 7.21 -16.44
CA GLU A 25 -14.28 8.61 -16.07
C GLU A 25 -15.23 8.72 -14.88
N THR A 26 -16.37 8.01 -14.93
CA THR A 26 -17.33 7.99 -13.81
C THR A 26 -16.71 7.55 -12.48
N LYS A 27 -15.75 6.61 -12.51
CA LYS A 27 -15.06 6.15 -11.28
C LYS A 27 -14.11 7.21 -10.76
N LEU A 28 -13.41 7.91 -11.64
CA LEU A 28 -12.49 8.99 -11.27
C LEU A 28 -13.26 10.18 -10.71
N ASP A 29 -14.33 10.60 -11.38
CA ASP A 29 -15.22 11.67 -10.91
C ASP A 29 -15.79 11.33 -9.52
N ARG A 30 -16.13 10.06 -9.29
CA ARG A 30 -16.60 9.62 -7.97
C ARG A 30 -15.51 9.76 -6.91
N ILE A 31 -14.27 9.39 -7.22
CA ILE A 31 -13.13 9.51 -6.31
C ILE A 31 -12.85 10.99 -6.00
N GLU A 32 -12.79 11.83 -7.02
CA GLU A 32 -12.58 13.27 -6.86
C GLU A 32 -13.68 13.91 -6.00
N HIS A 33 -14.94 13.58 -6.29
CA HIS A 33 -16.08 14.06 -5.52
C HIS A 33 -15.99 13.69 -4.03
N VAL A 34 -15.65 12.44 -3.69
CA VAL A 34 -15.57 12.05 -2.27
C VAL A 34 -14.35 12.63 -1.56
N LEU A 35 -13.24 12.82 -2.27
CA LEU A 35 -12.05 13.48 -1.74
C LEU A 35 -12.31 14.96 -1.43
N ASP A 36 -13.04 15.66 -2.30
CA ASP A 36 -13.41 17.07 -2.11
C ASP A 36 -14.46 17.24 -1.00
N ARG A 37 -15.54 16.44 -1.05
CA ARG A 37 -16.72 16.65 -0.18
C ARG A 37 -16.64 15.97 1.18
N PHE A 38 -15.90 14.86 1.29
CA PHE A 38 -15.89 14.03 2.49
C PHE A 38 -14.49 13.56 2.89
N PRO A 39 -13.45 14.44 2.91
CA PRO A 39 -12.06 14.01 3.16
C PRO A 39 -11.88 13.23 4.48
N ASP A 40 -12.61 13.59 5.54
CA ASP A 40 -12.57 12.93 6.86
C ASP A 40 -13.14 11.50 6.87
N ARG A 41 -13.77 11.10 5.76
CA ARG A 41 -14.43 9.81 5.56
C ARG A 41 -13.80 9.00 4.43
N VAL A 42 -12.77 9.54 3.77
CA VAL A 42 -12.04 8.83 2.71
C VAL A 42 -10.83 8.13 3.29
N PHE A 43 -10.68 6.87 2.89
CA PHE A 43 -9.55 6.02 3.17
C PHE A 43 -8.99 5.45 1.87
N ALA A 44 -7.71 5.09 1.88
CA ALA A 44 -7.08 4.34 0.81
C ALA A 44 -6.49 3.03 1.35
N ILE A 45 -6.59 1.96 0.58
CA ILE A 45 -5.89 0.69 0.83
C ILE A 45 -4.92 0.46 -0.33
N ASP A 46 -3.70 0.04 -0.01
CA ASP A 46 -2.76 -0.49 -0.99
C ASP A 46 -2.04 -1.74 -0.46
N GLU A 47 -1.68 -2.63 -1.38
CA GLU A 47 -0.97 -3.87 -1.12
C GLU A 47 0.44 -3.82 -1.72
N PHE A 48 1.42 -3.43 -0.90
CA PHE A 48 2.81 -3.36 -1.32
C PHE A 48 3.49 -4.73 -1.18
N GLY A 49 3.84 -5.35 -2.30
CA GLY A 49 4.63 -6.57 -2.34
C GLY A 49 4.69 -7.18 -3.73
N PRO A 50 5.58 -8.16 -3.97
CA PRO A 50 6.35 -8.93 -3.00
C PRO A 50 7.57 -8.19 -2.42
N PHE A 51 7.59 -7.98 -1.11
CA PHE A 51 8.76 -7.51 -0.37
C PHE A 51 9.67 -8.69 -0.05
N GLY A 52 10.83 -8.76 -0.71
CA GLY A 52 11.89 -9.67 -0.31
C GLY A 52 12.64 -9.09 0.88
N ILE A 53 12.69 -9.80 2.00
CA ILE A 53 13.57 -9.42 3.11
C ILE A 53 15.00 -9.63 2.63
N ARG A 54 15.69 -8.53 2.34
CA ARG A 54 17.10 -8.53 1.97
C ARG A 54 17.90 -7.98 3.14
N PRO A 55 18.89 -8.73 3.65
CA PRO A 55 19.94 -8.14 4.45
C PRO A 55 20.59 -7.02 3.61
N THR A 56 20.55 -5.79 4.09
CA THR A 56 21.33 -4.69 3.51
C THR A 56 22.68 -4.69 4.20
N ALA A 57 23.76 -4.67 3.42
CA ALA A 57 25.09 -4.51 3.99
C ALA A 57 25.15 -3.22 4.80
N SER A 58 25.65 -3.31 6.03
CA SER A 58 25.91 -2.16 6.89
C SER A 58 27.40 -1.83 6.89
N SER A 59 27.76 -0.68 7.46
CA SER A 59 29.16 -0.29 7.67
C SER A 59 29.61 -0.70 9.07
N GLY A 60 30.85 -1.18 9.18
CA GLY A 60 31.47 -1.56 10.45
C GLY A 60 32.97 -1.25 10.42
N TRP A 61 33.58 -1.21 11.61
CA TRP A 61 35.03 -1.09 11.73
C TRP A 61 35.69 -2.45 11.51
N ALA A 62 36.76 -2.47 10.72
CA ALA A 62 37.57 -3.64 10.48
C ALA A 62 39.05 -3.24 10.44
N GLU A 63 39.95 -4.20 10.63
CA GLU A 63 41.39 -3.96 10.50
C GLU A 63 41.72 -3.38 9.12
N GLN A 64 42.68 -2.45 9.07
CA GLN A 64 43.15 -1.89 7.81
C GLN A 64 43.63 -3.03 6.89
N GLN A 65 43.17 -3.04 5.64
CA GLN A 65 43.36 -4.12 4.65
C GLN A 65 42.62 -5.44 4.90
N ARG A 66 41.79 -5.56 5.95
CA ARG A 66 41.01 -6.78 6.24
C ARG A 66 39.54 -6.45 6.51
N PRO A 67 38.78 -6.00 5.50
CA PRO A 67 37.35 -5.75 5.65
C PRO A 67 36.59 -7.05 5.93
N ASP A 68 35.62 -7.00 6.84
CA ASP A 68 34.67 -8.10 7.04
C ASP A 68 33.79 -8.27 5.80
N ARG A 69 33.96 -9.39 5.10
CA ARG A 69 33.20 -9.73 3.89
C ARG A 69 32.05 -10.65 4.24
N LEU A 70 30.83 -10.21 3.95
CA LEU A 70 29.65 -11.07 4.02
C LEU A 70 29.48 -11.82 2.69
N PRO A 71 29.17 -13.13 2.70
CA PRO A 71 28.93 -13.89 1.48
C PRO A 71 27.71 -13.33 0.74
N ALA A 72 27.79 -13.32 -0.60
CA ALA A 72 26.67 -12.92 -1.43
C ALA A 72 25.48 -13.85 -1.23
N THR A 73 24.30 -13.27 -0.99
CA THR A 73 23.07 -14.04 -0.76
C THR A 73 22.47 -14.50 -2.10
N TYR A 74 22.91 -15.66 -2.60
CA TYR A 74 22.40 -16.24 -3.86
C TYR A 74 21.01 -16.89 -3.71
N HIS A 75 20.65 -17.36 -2.50
CA HIS A 75 19.36 -18.00 -2.23
C HIS A 75 18.46 -17.13 -1.33
N ARG A 76 17.21 -16.89 -1.74
CA ARG A 76 16.23 -16.10 -0.98
C ARG A 76 15.30 -16.99 -0.17
N THR A 77 15.78 -17.49 0.97
CA THR A 77 15.01 -18.38 1.86
C THR A 77 14.12 -17.64 2.87
N GLN A 78 14.35 -16.35 3.08
CA GLN A 78 13.64 -15.54 4.08
C GLN A 78 12.17 -15.25 3.73
N GLY A 79 11.75 -15.72 2.56
CA GLY A 79 10.39 -15.63 2.05
C GLY A 79 10.04 -14.21 1.60
N VAL A 80 8.80 -14.11 1.13
CA VAL A 80 8.20 -12.86 0.68
C VAL A 80 7.26 -12.33 1.76
N ARG A 81 7.16 -11.01 1.86
CA ARG A 81 6.14 -10.32 2.64
C ARG A 81 5.32 -9.39 1.77
N TYR A 82 4.12 -9.08 2.22
CA TYR A 82 3.21 -8.11 1.64
C TYR A 82 2.80 -7.16 2.75
N PHE A 83 3.00 -5.87 2.55
CA PHE A 83 2.50 -4.86 3.47
C PHE A 83 1.12 -4.42 3.00
N HIS A 84 0.11 -4.58 3.86
CA HIS A 84 -1.21 -3.99 3.64
C HIS A 84 -1.27 -2.67 4.36
N GLY A 85 -1.24 -1.58 3.60
CA GLY A 85 -1.34 -0.21 4.11
C GLY A 85 -2.79 0.28 4.05
N CYS A 86 -3.17 1.04 5.07
CA CYS A 86 -4.42 1.77 5.17
C CYS A 86 -4.10 3.22 5.49
N TYR A 87 -4.63 4.14 4.71
CA TYR A 87 -4.40 5.57 4.89
C TYR A 87 -5.74 6.29 5.08
N SER A 88 -5.84 7.15 6.09
CA SER A 88 -6.97 8.06 6.29
C SER A 88 -6.62 9.43 5.73
N VAL A 89 -7.44 9.93 4.80
CA VAL A 89 -7.18 11.21 4.13
C VAL A 89 -7.34 12.38 5.08
N GLY A 90 -8.46 12.46 5.80
CA GLY A 90 -8.71 13.59 6.71
C GLY A 90 -7.82 13.60 7.96
N ASP A 91 -7.44 12.43 8.47
CA ASP A 91 -6.54 12.36 9.65
C ASP A 91 -5.05 12.44 9.28
N ASP A 92 -4.70 12.39 7.99
CA ASP A 92 -3.32 12.23 7.51
C ASP A 92 -2.59 11.07 8.24
N ARG A 93 -3.29 9.93 8.36
CA ARG A 93 -2.83 8.80 9.19
C ARG A 93 -2.67 7.53 8.37
N LEU A 94 -1.45 6.98 8.37
CA LEU A 94 -1.11 5.68 7.77
C LEU A 94 -0.93 4.61 8.84
N TRP A 95 -1.46 3.41 8.61
CA TRP A 95 -1.16 2.22 9.38
C TRP A 95 -1.16 0.98 8.48
N GLY A 96 -0.65 -0.15 8.97
CA GLY A 96 -0.67 -1.37 8.17
C GLY A 96 -0.03 -2.57 8.84
N VAL A 97 -0.12 -3.71 8.16
CA VAL A 97 0.35 -5.00 8.68
C VAL A 97 1.15 -5.75 7.62
N ASN A 98 2.28 -6.32 8.04
CA ASN A 98 3.07 -7.24 7.22
C ASN A 98 2.43 -8.64 7.20
N ARG A 99 2.14 -9.16 6.01
CA ARG A 99 1.52 -10.45 5.75
C ARG A 99 2.48 -11.35 4.97
N ARG A 100 2.34 -12.67 5.14
CA ARG A 100 3.19 -13.66 4.43
C ARG A 100 2.68 -14.00 3.03
N LYS A 101 1.39 -13.78 2.77
CA LYS A 101 0.72 -14.11 1.52
C LYS A 101 -0.19 -12.95 1.13
N LYS A 102 -0.38 -12.74 -0.18
CA LYS A 102 -1.44 -11.90 -0.74
C LYS A 102 -2.79 -12.62 -0.60
N GLY A 103 -3.89 -11.89 -0.44
CA GLY A 103 -5.22 -12.50 -0.53
C GLY A 103 -6.37 -11.67 0.03
N ALA A 104 -7.59 -12.02 -0.40
CA ALA A 104 -8.83 -11.33 -0.04
C ALA A 104 -9.11 -11.26 1.47
N VAL A 105 -8.68 -12.26 2.24
CA VAL A 105 -8.80 -12.26 3.72
C VAL A 105 -8.07 -11.07 4.33
N ASN A 106 -6.89 -10.73 3.80
CA ASN A 106 -6.13 -9.59 4.30
C ASN A 106 -6.79 -8.26 3.90
N THR A 107 -7.39 -8.17 2.72
CA THR A 107 -8.18 -7.00 2.30
C THR A 107 -9.37 -6.80 3.25
N LEU A 108 -10.08 -7.88 3.60
CA LEU A 108 -11.19 -7.80 4.55
C LEU A 108 -10.72 -7.32 5.94
N ALA A 109 -9.62 -7.87 6.44
CA ALA A 109 -9.04 -7.43 7.72
C ALA A 109 -8.62 -5.94 7.69
N ALA A 110 -8.13 -5.44 6.55
CA ALA A 110 -7.83 -4.03 6.36
C ALA A 110 -9.11 -3.16 6.39
N LEU A 111 -10.18 -3.60 5.71
CA LEU A 111 -11.48 -2.91 5.73
C LEU A 111 -12.10 -2.87 7.14
N GLU A 112 -12.00 -3.97 7.89
CA GLU A 112 -12.42 -4.03 9.29
C GLU A 112 -11.64 -3.03 10.16
N SER A 113 -10.32 -2.96 9.96
CA SER A 113 -9.47 -2.00 10.67
C SER A 113 -9.83 -0.54 10.34
N ILE A 114 -10.16 -0.22 9.09
CA ILE A 114 -10.62 1.11 8.68
C ILE A 114 -11.96 1.44 9.35
N ARG A 115 -12.91 0.50 9.32
CA ARG A 115 -14.21 0.72 9.96
C ARG A 115 -14.07 0.93 11.46
N ALA A 116 -13.14 0.24 12.12
CA ALA A 116 -12.84 0.45 13.54
C ALA A 116 -12.25 1.85 13.81
N ALA A 117 -11.45 2.41 12.89
CA ALA A 117 -10.90 3.76 13.01
C ALA A 117 -11.98 4.87 12.90
N ARG A 118 -13.17 4.54 12.38
CA ARG A 118 -14.35 5.40 12.34
C ARG A 118 -15.57 4.63 12.84
N PRO A 119 -15.86 4.56 14.14
CA PRO A 119 -16.98 3.74 14.63
C PRO A 119 -18.35 4.43 14.55
N ASP A 120 -18.46 5.61 13.94
CA ASP A 120 -19.65 6.48 13.96
C ASP A 120 -20.90 5.95 13.21
N GLY A 121 -20.79 4.82 12.51
CA GLY A 121 -21.90 4.19 11.79
C GLY A 121 -22.39 4.96 10.55
N ALA A 122 -21.70 6.03 10.16
CA ALA A 122 -21.94 6.75 8.91
C ALA A 122 -21.09 6.15 7.77
N VAL A 123 -21.44 6.49 6.53
CA VAL A 123 -20.74 5.95 5.35
C VAL A 123 -19.28 6.38 5.36
N ILE A 124 -18.41 5.44 4.96
CA ILE A 124 -17.00 5.71 4.65
C ILE A 124 -16.70 5.28 3.23
N TYR A 125 -15.74 5.93 2.61
CA TYR A 125 -15.31 5.70 1.24
C TYR A 125 -13.91 5.10 1.26
N VAL A 126 -13.72 3.96 0.61
CA VAL A 126 -12.42 3.28 0.57
C VAL A 126 -11.96 3.19 -0.88
N ILE A 127 -10.88 3.89 -1.19
CA ILE A 127 -10.18 3.85 -2.47
C ILE A 127 -9.25 2.64 -2.48
N MET A 128 -9.38 1.77 -3.48
CA MET A 128 -8.53 0.57 -3.64
C MET A 128 -8.33 0.22 -5.10
N ASP A 129 -7.29 -0.54 -5.43
CA ASP A 129 -7.01 -0.92 -6.82
C ASP A 129 -8.07 -1.88 -7.40
N ASN A 130 -8.22 -1.82 -8.73
CA ASN A 130 -9.20 -2.62 -9.46
C ASN A 130 -8.81 -4.11 -9.61
N LEU A 131 -8.08 -4.67 -8.64
CA LEU A 131 -7.65 -6.06 -8.66
C LEU A 131 -8.85 -6.99 -8.45
N SER A 132 -8.92 -8.08 -9.23
CA SER A 132 -10.01 -9.05 -9.16
C SER A 132 -10.20 -9.66 -7.76
N ALA A 133 -9.11 -9.79 -6.99
CA ALA A 133 -9.13 -10.29 -5.61
C ALA A 133 -9.96 -9.41 -4.65
N HIS A 134 -10.13 -8.12 -4.93
CA HIS A 134 -10.92 -7.20 -4.10
C HIS A 134 -12.40 -7.17 -4.48
N LYS A 135 -12.78 -7.85 -5.57
CA LYS A 135 -14.16 -7.90 -6.08
C LYS A 135 -14.94 -9.13 -5.60
N GLY A 136 -14.37 -9.92 -4.69
CA GLY A 136 -15.02 -11.10 -4.13
C GLY A 136 -16.40 -10.78 -3.54
N ALA A 137 -17.36 -11.69 -3.71
CA ALA A 137 -18.73 -11.51 -3.24
C ALA A 137 -18.80 -11.21 -1.73
N ASP A 138 -17.90 -11.82 -0.96
CA ASP A 138 -17.86 -11.64 0.50
C ASP A 138 -17.39 -10.25 0.92
N ILE A 139 -16.38 -9.70 0.24
CA ILE A 139 -15.92 -8.32 0.48
C ILE A 139 -17.05 -7.34 0.18
N ARG A 140 -17.76 -7.51 -0.95
CA ARG A 140 -18.90 -6.64 -1.31
C ARG A 140 -20.06 -6.75 -0.32
N ARG A 141 -20.38 -7.97 0.11
CA ARG A 141 -21.45 -8.24 1.10
C ARG A 141 -21.13 -7.59 2.43
N TRP A 142 -19.88 -7.74 2.89
CA TRP A 142 -19.40 -7.10 4.11
C TRP A 142 -19.43 -5.57 3.98
N ALA A 143 -18.90 -5.02 2.90
CA ALA A 143 -18.86 -3.58 2.67
C ALA A 143 -20.26 -2.95 2.71
N LYS A 144 -21.24 -3.58 2.04
CA LYS A 144 -22.64 -3.16 2.08
C LYS A 144 -23.22 -3.19 3.50
N LYS A 145 -22.94 -4.26 4.27
CA LYS A 145 -23.41 -4.39 5.66
C LYS A 145 -22.82 -3.32 6.59
N HIS A 146 -21.56 -2.92 6.36
CA HIS A 146 -20.81 -2.01 7.22
C HIS A 146 -20.79 -0.56 6.70
N LYS A 147 -21.65 -0.22 5.72
CA LYS A 147 -21.75 1.11 5.10
C LYS A 147 -20.39 1.60 4.57
N VAL A 148 -19.69 0.72 3.88
CA VAL A 148 -18.42 1.01 3.23
C VAL A 148 -18.65 1.05 1.73
N GLU A 149 -18.41 2.20 1.12
CA GLU A 149 -18.42 2.35 -0.33
C GLU A 149 -17.03 2.08 -0.89
N LEU A 150 -16.91 1.11 -1.79
CA LEU A 150 -15.64 0.74 -2.42
C LEU A 150 -15.47 1.52 -3.72
N CYS A 151 -14.51 2.44 -3.73
CA CYS A 151 -14.12 3.24 -4.88
C CYS A 151 -12.91 2.58 -5.56
N PHE A 152 -13.13 1.83 -6.63
CA PHE A 152 -12.03 1.17 -7.32
C PHE A 152 -11.25 2.18 -8.17
N ASN A 153 -10.02 2.50 -7.76
CA ASN A 153 -9.11 3.24 -8.62
C ASN A 153 -8.65 2.31 -9.75
N LEU A 154 -8.80 2.80 -10.98
CA LEU A 154 -8.09 2.24 -12.11
C LEU A 154 -6.67 2.80 -11.99
N ARG A 155 -5.63 1.95 -12.01
CA ARG A 155 -4.21 2.39 -11.97
C ARG A 155 -4.03 3.68 -12.78
N LEU A 156 -3.86 4.80 -12.08
CA LEU A 156 -3.40 6.06 -12.65
C LEU A 156 -2.04 6.36 -12.04
N VAL A 157 -1.04 5.59 -12.47
CA VAL A 157 0.31 6.16 -12.50
C VAL A 157 0.34 6.99 -13.79
N GLY A 158 0.18 8.31 -13.69
CA GLY A 158 0.56 9.25 -14.75
C GLY A 158 -0.54 10.01 -15.50
N GLN A 159 -1.42 10.76 -14.83
CA GLN A 159 -1.99 11.97 -15.45
C GLN A 159 -1.74 13.18 -14.53
N PRO A 160 -0.73 14.02 -14.83
CA PRO A 160 -0.30 15.12 -13.97
C PRO A 160 -1.26 16.34 -13.96
N ASP A 161 -2.25 16.40 -14.84
CA ASP A 161 -3.04 17.62 -15.08
C ASP A 161 -4.42 17.68 -14.41
N ARG A 162 -4.78 16.71 -13.57
CA ARG A 162 -6.06 16.74 -12.84
C ARG A 162 -5.85 16.82 -11.34
N GLY A 163 -5.70 18.06 -10.88
CA GLY A 163 -5.84 18.45 -9.49
C GLY A 163 -4.55 18.33 -8.68
N THR A 164 -4.39 19.26 -7.74
CA THR A 164 -3.34 19.25 -6.74
C THR A 164 -3.61 18.07 -5.80
N LEU A 165 -3.16 16.87 -6.17
CA LEU A 165 -2.89 15.83 -5.20
C LEU A 165 -1.94 16.48 -4.20
N ARG A 166 -2.48 16.84 -3.02
CA ARG A 166 -1.66 17.30 -1.91
C ARG A 166 -0.58 16.25 -1.77
N THR A 167 0.65 16.67 -2.07
CA THR A 167 1.83 15.85 -1.87
C THR A 167 1.71 15.31 -0.46
N ALA A 168 1.61 13.99 -0.32
CA ALA A 168 1.62 13.38 1.00
C ALA A 168 2.80 13.99 1.74
N SER A 169 2.51 14.75 2.80
CA SER A 169 3.55 15.30 3.66
C SER A 169 4.45 14.13 4.01
N ALA A 170 5.73 14.25 3.68
CA ALA A 170 6.71 13.20 3.90
C ALA A 170 6.47 12.64 5.31
N VAL A 171 6.11 11.36 5.42
CA VAL A 171 6.00 10.68 6.71
C VAL A 171 7.34 10.88 7.39
N HIS A 172 7.36 11.76 8.40
CA HIS A 172 8.58 12.06 9.13
C HIS A 172 8.94 10.79 9.89
N ASP A 173 10.06 10.17 9.51
CA ASP A 173 10.70 8.97 10.08
C ASP A 173 10.82 8.96 11.62
N ARG A 174 10.55 10.10 12.27
CA ARG A 174 10.75 10.32 13.72
C ARG A 174 9.58 9.95 14.62
N GLN A 175 8.45 9.46 14.11
CA GLN A 175 7.27 9.12 14.95
C GLN A 175 7.03 7.63 15.20
N LEU A 176 7.82 6.73 14.61
CA LEU A 176 7.84 5.34 15.06
C LEU A 176 8.91 5.21 16.16
N PRO A 177 8.55 4.93 17.43
CA PRO A 177 9.56 4.59 18.41
C PRO A 177 10.35 3.39 17.90
N LEU A 178 11.66 3.57 17.69
CA LEU A 178 12.54 2.48 17.34
C LEU A 178 12.35 1.35 18.36
N PRO A 179 12.18 0.09 17.93
CA PRO A 179 12.21 -1.03 18.87
C PRO A 179 13.52 -0.94 19.64
N ARG A 180 13.44 -0.93 20.98
CA ARG A 180 14.62 -0.91 21.83
C ARG A 180 15.52 -2.07 21.39
N PRO A 181 16.82 -1.84 21.11
CA PRO A 181 17.72 -2.94 20.84
C PRO A 181 17.64 -3.89 22.04
N HIS A 182 17.51 -5.19 21.75
CA HIS A 182 17.61 -6.21 22.76
C HIS A 182 18.95 -5.98 23.48
N ARG A 183 18.91 -5.56 24.75
CA ARG A 183 20.11 -5.60 25.57
C ARG A 183 20.52 -7.07 25.58
N ALA A 184 21.73 -7.36 25.11
CA ALA A 184 22.35 -8.64 25.37
C ALA A 184 22.35 -8.81 26.89
N ASP A 185 21.71 -9.87 27.36
CA ASP A 185 21.83 -10.29 28.75
C ASP A 185 23.32 -10.63 28.95
N THR A 186 24.00 -9.87 29.81
CA THR A 186 25.41 -10.09 30.15
C THR A 186 25.59 -11.28 31.10
N SER A 187 24.50 -11.98 31.43
CA SER A 187 24.54 -13.18 32.26
C SER A 187 25.17 -14.34 31.48
N PRO A 188 26.24 -14.98 32.00
CA PRO A 188 26.81 -16.16 31.35
C PRO A 188 25.77 -17.28 31.31
N ALA A 189 25.62 -17.91 30.14
CA ALA A 189 24.72 -19.03 29.92
C ALA A 189 25.09 -20.19 30.86
N ARG A 190 24.22 -20.48 31.84
CA ARG A 190 24.34 -21.69 32.67
C ARG A 190 23.83 -22.89 31.87
N LEU A 191 24.73 -23.81 31.54
CA LEU A 191 24.34 -25.12 31.04
C LEU A 191 23.73 -25.94 32.20
N PRO A 192 22.62 -26.67 31.98
CA PRO A 192 22.12 -27.61 32.98
C PRO A 192 23.09 -28.80 33.13
N PRO A 193 23.22 -29.37 34.35
CA PRO A 193 24.11 -30.51 34.57
C PRO A 193 23.61 -31.77 33.84
N PRO A 194 24.53 -32.64 33.39
CA PRO A 194 24.17 -33.90 32.74
C PRO A 194 23.45 -34.84 33.72
N ALA A 195 22.47 -35.57 33.19
CA ALA A 195 21.71 -36.59 33.90
C ALA A 195 22.53 -37.86 34.18
#